data_AF-A0A2N2AVH2-F1
#
_entry.id   AF-A0A2N2AVH2-F1
#
_cell.length_a   1.000
_cell.length_b   1.000
_cell.length_c   1.000
_cell.angle_alpha   90.00
_cell.angle_beta   90.00
_cell.angle_gamma   90.00
#
_symmetry.space_group_name_H-M   'P 1'
#
loop_
_entity.id
_entity.type
_entity.pdbx_description
1 polymer ?
#
loop_
_entity_poly.entity_id
_entity_poly.type
_entity_poly.pdbx_seq_one_letter_code
_entity_poly.pdbx_strand_id
1 'polypeptide(L)'
;MKLFLRQAPENGWLGGPKEKQFTLSYKSIDYEITVEQCAERQITILSPEISTSENLLAVFHSLDMLLMLFDGQFYSVNGVFENNIEVTHSFQKRLLPSCKSADFMIGVDNILIDYENALSAVFLRRWIALRDELDLIHKMMLYSVSSVQMPVDMKCAFMTESFLGLSELVNEKKKDFILPSIQKGNSKLKKYLTVIIEYYGQDIFHKECEKSKEQFAKILVDSRNRIAHIKSKQERRYLNGKESVLYLGKLSLLYRVVLFDLLEIPEEFYNSKLQRRTDTLNQYHGIVNGFLEKLNDENP
;
A
#
# COMPACT_ATOMS: atom_id res chain seq x y z
N MET A 1 -5.87 22.35 -21.66
CA MET A 1 -4.77 21.36 -21.87
C MET A 1 -5.28 19.96 -21.53
N LYS A 2 -4.89 18.92 -22.28
CA LYS A 2 -5.34 17.54 -22.07
C LYS A 2 -4.17 16.59 -21.88
N LEU A 3 -4.23 15.75 -20.86
CA LEU A 3 -3.37 14.57 -20.67
C LEU A 3 -4.25 13.33 -20.80
N PHE A 4 -3.85 12.39 -21.64
CA PHE A 4 -4.52 11.11 -21.82
C PHE A 4 -3.50 9.99 -21.59
N LEU A 5 -3.86 8.99 -20.78
CA LEU A 5 -3.01 7.85 -20.46
C LEU A 5 -3.75 6.54 -20.68
N ARG A 6 -2.99 5.52 -21.09
CA ARG A 6 -3.44 4.12 -21.14
C ARG A 6 -2.59 3.28 -20.18
N GLN A 7 -3.28 2.56 -19.31
CA GLN A 7 -2.71 1.62 -18.36
C GLN A 7 -3.21 0.21 -18.63
N ALA A 8 -2.30 -0.76 -18.62
CA ALA A 8 -2.65 -2.16 -18.76
C ALA A 8 -1.76 -3.03 -17.85
N PRO A 9 -2.27 -4.20 -17.41
CA PRO A 9 -1.44 -5.18 -16.76
C PRO A 9 -0.42 -5.74 -17.75
N GLU A 10 0.75 -6.18 -17.26
CA GLU A 10 1.73 -6.85 -18.10
C GLU A 10 1.19 -8.17 -18.68
N ASN A 11 0.33 -8.85 -17.92
CA ASN A 11 -0.33 -10.08 -18.32
C ASN A 11 -1.83 -10.03 -17.99
N GLY A 12 -2.67 -10.55 -18.88
CA GLY A 12 -4.12 -10.59 -18.69
C GLY A 12 -4.81 -9.28 -19.02
N TRP A 13 -5.98 -9.04 -18.41
CA TRP A 13 -6.86 -7.91 -18.72
C TRP A 13 -7.46 -7.33 -17.45
N LEU A 14 -7.71 -6.02 -17.44
CA LEU A 14 -8.55 -5.38 -16.44
C LEU A 14 -10.02 -5.74 -16.67
N GLY A 15 -10.77 -5.93 -15.59
CA GLY A 15 -12.23 -6.09 -15.68
C GLY A 15 -12.94 -4.82 -16.17
N GLY A 16 -14.22 -4.91 -16.50
CA GLY A 16 -15.03 -3.81 -17.01
C GLY A 16 -16.34 -4.30 -17.62
N PRO A 17 -17.17 -3.40 -18.18
CA PRO A 17 -16.95 -1.96 -18.32
C PRO A 17 -17.18 -1.19 -17.01
N LYS A 18 -16.35 -0.18 -16.74
CA LYS A 18 -16.48 0.75 -15.61
C LYS A 18 -16.10 2.16 -16.04
N GLU A 19 -16.76 3.15 -15.46
CA GLU A 19 -16.50 4.57 -15.74
C GLU A 19 -16.69 5.42 -14.49
N LYS A 20 -15.80 6.40 -14.31
CA LYS A 20 -15.97 7.44 -13.30
C LYS A 20 -15.50 8.79 -13.83
N GLN A 21 -16.34 9.80 -13.70
CA GLN A 21 -16.02 11.18 -14.03
C GLN A 21 -16.24 12.09 -12.83
N PHE A 22 -15.34 13.03 -12.59
CA PHE A 22 -15.46 14.06 -11.56
C PHE A 22 -14.52 15.23 -11.83
N THR A 23 -14.76 16.35 -11.13
CA THR A 23 -13.90 17.55 -11.22
C THR A 23 -13.08 17.72 -9.94
N LEU A 24 -11.77 17.87 -10.08
CA LEU A 24 -10.84 18.14 -8.99
C LEU A 24 -10.30 19.57 -9.10
N SER A 25 -10.54 20.40 -8.09
CA SER A 25 -9.82 21.67 -7.94
C SER A 25 -8.44 21.43 -7.33
N TYR A 26 -7.37 21.80 -8.04
CA TYR A 26 -5.99 21.66 -7.59
C TYR A 26 -5.18 22.91 -7.97
N LYS A 27 -4.52 23.55 -6.98
CA LYS A 27 -3.82 24.83 -7.16
C LYS A 27 -4.68 25.90 -7.87
N SER A 28 -5.94 26.02 -7.46
CA SER A 28 -6.92 26.97 -8.00
C SER A 28 -7.32 26.76 -9.47
N ILE A 29 -6.98 25.62 -10.06
CA ILE A 29 -7.43 25.23 -11.40
C ILE A 29 -8.33 24.00 -11.24
N ASP A 30 -9.46 23.99 -11.95
CA ASP A 30 -10.33 22.83 -12.03
C ASP A 30 -9.86 21.88 -13.13
N TYR A 31 -9.76 20.59 -12.79
CA TYR A 31 -9.42 19.52 -13.72
C TYR A 31 -10.59 18.54 -13.82
N GLU A 32 -11.07 18.33 -15.03
CA GLU A 32 -12.03 17.27 -15.34
C GLU A 32 -11.26 15.96 -15.51
N ILE A 33 -11.59 14.98 -14.66
CA ILE A 33 -10.94 13.68 -14.62
C ILE A 33 -11.95 12.61 -15.03
N THR A 34 -11.60 11.82 -16.03
CA THR A 34 -12.36 10.64 -16.45
C THR A 34 -11.48 9.40 -16.36
N VAL A 35 -11.98 8.36 -15.72
CA VAL A 35 -11.34 7.03 -15.63
C VAL A 35 -12.29 5.99 -16.21
N GLU A 36 -11.94 5.47 -17.38
CA GLU A 36 -12.66 4.41 -18.08
C GLU A 36 -11.87 3.12 -18.01
N GLN A 37 -12.54 1.98 -17.82
CA GLN A 37 -11.87 0.69 -17.75
C GLN A 37 -12.66 -0.39 -18.48
N CYS A 38 -12.03 -0.98 -19.49
CA CYS A 38 -12.51 -2.15 -20.21
C CYS A 38 -11.30 -2.86 -20.86
N ALA A 39 -10.83 -3.96 -20.25
CA ALA A 39 -9.59 -4.67 -20.60
C ALA A 39 -8.29 -3.88 -20.33
N GLU A 40 -8.28 -2.59 -20.65
CA GLU A 40 -7.29 -1.60 -20.24
C GLU A 40 -7.98 -0.46 -19.46
N ARG A 41 -7.20 0.38 -18.78
CA ARG A 41 -7.68 1.59 -18.11
C ARG A 41 -7.22 2.80 -18.88
N GLN A 42 -8.17 3.67 -19.22
CA GLN A 42 -7.92 4.94 -19.87
C GLN A 42 -8.19 6.06 -18.87
N ILE A 43 -7.26 7.00 -18.76
CA ILE A 43 -7.36 8.14 -17.85
C ILE A 43 -7.24 9.40 -18.68
N THR A 44 -8.25 10.27 -18.61
CA THR A 44 -8.24 11.60 -19.20
C THR A 44 -8.23 12.64 -18.09
N ILE A 45 -7.30 13.59 -18.17
CA ILE A 45 -7.25 14.78 -17.32
C ILE A 45 -7.29 15.99 -18.24
N LEU A 46 -8.39 16.74 -18.17
CA LEU A 46 -8.60 17.95 -18.95
C LEU A 46 -8.58 19.16 -18.02
N SER A 47 -7.79 20.16 -18.36
CA SER A 47 -7.86 21.49 -17.77
C SER A 47 -8.47 22.43 -18.81
N PRO A 48 -9.66 23.03 -18.55
CA PRO A 48 -10.27 24.02 -19.42
C PRO A 48 -9.51 25.35 -19.41
N GLU A 49 -8.76 25.62 -18.33
CA GLU A 49 -7.94 26.82 -18.17
C GLU A 49 -6.48 26.60 -18.63
N ILE A 50 -5.69 27.67 -18.61
CA ILE A 50 -4.24 27.59 -18.88
C ILE A 50 -3.57 26.84 -17.72
N SER A 51 -3.03 25.67 -18.02
CA SER A 51 -2.28 24.83 -17.08
C SER A 51 -0.97 24.37 -17.72
N THR A 52 -0.05 23.85 -16.91
CA THR A 52 1.22 23.28 -17.32
C THR A 52 1.16 21.75 -17.36
N SER A 53 2.00 21.11 -18.18
CA SER A 53 2.16 19.65 -18.16
C SER A 53 2.52 19.14 -16.77
N GLU A 54 3.33 19.89 -16.02
CA GLU A 54 3.71 19.53 -14.64
C GLU A 54 2.51 19.41 -13.70
N ASN A 55 1.55 20.33 -13.79
CA ASN A 55 0.35 20.26 -12.97
C ASN A 55 -0.54 19.07 -13.35
N LEU A 56 -0.75 18.80 -14.65
CA LEU A 56 -1.53 17.64 -15.09
C LEU A 56 -0.88 16.33 -14.62
N LEU A 57 0.45 16.25 -14.68
CA LEU A 57 1.21 15.10 -14.19
C LEU A 57 1.12 14.96 -12.67
N ALA A 58 1.16 16.05 -11.91
CA ALA A 58 0.97 16.01 -10.46
C ALA A 58 -0.43 15.50 -10.06
N VAL A 59 -1.47 15.91 -10.79
CA VAL A 59 -2.83 15.39 -10.63
C VAL A 59 -2.86 13.90 -10.98
N PHE A 60 -2.27 13.50 -12.11
CA PHE A 60 -2.17 12.10 -12.51
C PHE A 60 -1.48 11.25 -11.45
N HIS A 61 -0.28 11.63 -10.98
CA HIS A 61 0.45 10.85 -9.98
C HIS A 61 -0.33 10.71 -8.67
N SER A 62 -1.09 11.73 -8.30
CA SER A 62 -1.95 11.66 -7.11
C SER A 62 -3.11 10.69 -7.30
N LEU A 63 -3.76 10.72 -8.47
CA LEU A 63 -4.80 9.77 -8.85
C LEU A 63 -4.25 8.34 -8.92
N ASP A 64 -3.11 8.14 -9.57
CA ASP A 64 -2.49 6.84 -9.79
C ASP A 64 -2.08 6.16 -8.47
N MET A 65 -1.52 6.93 -7.53
CA MET A 65 -1.23 6.40 -6.19
C MET A 65 -2.51 6.04 -5.41
N LEU A 66 -3.60 6.80 -5.56
CA LEU A 66 -4.88 6.46 -4.93
C LEU A 66 -5.46 5.17 -5.53
N LEU A 67 -5.43 5.04 -6.86
CA LEU A 67 -5.83 3.84 -7.57
C LEU A 67 -4.98 2.63 -7.13
N MET A 68 -3.67 2.81 -6.93
CA MET A 68 -2.80 1.76 -6.41
C MET A 68 -3.20 1.32 -5.00
N LEU A 69 -3.70 2.22 -4.13
CA LEU A 69 -4.24 1.79 -2.83
C LEU A 69 -5.45 0.87 -3.01
N PHE A 70 -6.34 1.17 -3.95
CA PHE A 70 -7.52 0.35 -4.26
C PHE A 70 -7.13 -0.99 -4.90
N ASP A 71 -6.25 -0.95 -5.88
CA ASP A 71 -5.85 -2.09 -6.71
C ASP A 71 -4.80 -2.99 -6.02
N GLY A 72 -4.03 -2.42 -5.09
CA GLY A 72 -2.90 -3.07 -4.44
C GLY A 72 -1.64 -3.13 -5.30
N GLN A 73 -1.67 -2.55 -6.50
CA GLN A 73 -0.58 -2.56 -7.47
C GLN A 73 -0.67 -1.36 -8.42
N PHE A 74 0.46 -1.00 -9.03
CA PHE A 74 0.48 -0.10 -10.19
C PHE A 74 0.29 -0.90 -11.48
N TYR A 75 -0.32 -0.26 -12.47
CA TYR A 75 -0.41 -0.77 -13.82
C TYR A 75 0.56 -0.04 -14.75
N SER A 76 1.15 -0.79 -15.69
CA SER A 76 2.11 -0.24 -16.64
C SER A 76 1.42 0.77 -17.55
N VAL A 77 2.04 1.96 -17.67
CA VAL A 77 1.57 3.02 -18.57
C VAL A 77 2.14 2.76 -19.96
N ASN A 78 1.27 2.36 -20.88
CA ASN A 78 1.64 1.91 -22.24
C ASN A 78 1.37 2.97 -23.31
N GLY A 79 0.71 4.07 -22.98
CA GLY A 79 0.51 5.20 -23.87
C GLY A 79 0.25 6.47 -23.09
N VAL A 80 0.92 7.57 -23.46
CA VAL A 80 0.71 8.91 -22.87
C VAL A 80 0.66 9.94 -23.96
N PHE A 81 -0.38 10.77 -23.95
CA PHE A 81 -0.62 11.79 -24.95
C PHE A 81 -0.91 13.13 -24.28
N GLU A 82 -0.11 14.15 -24.59
CA GLU A 82 -0.32 15.55 -24.17
C GLU A 82 -0.84 16.35 -25.37
N ASN A 83 -2.07 16.87 -25.29
CA ASN A 83 -2.74 17.55 -26.41
C ASN A 83 -2.65 16.76 -27.75
N ASN A 84 -2.85 15.44 -27.68
CA ASN A 84 -2.73 14.48 -28.79
C ASN A 84 -1.31 14.23 -29.32
N ILE A 85 -0.27 14.76 -28.69
CA ILE A 85 1.13 14.46 -29.00
C ILE A 85 1.57 13.29 -28.10
N GLU A 86 2.08 12.22 -28.70
CA GLU A 86 2.58 11.07 -27.96
C GLU A 86 3.89 11.41 -27.21
N VAL A 87 3.89 11.20 -25.90
CA VAL A 87 5.02 11.48 -24.99
C VAL A 87 5.34 10.28 -24.09
N THR A 88 4.87 9.08 -24.45
CA THR A 88 4.99 7.84 -23.66
C THR A 88 6.41 7.59 -23.15
N HIS A 89 7.40 7.67 -24.03
CA HIS A 89 8.80 7.36 -23.69
C HIS A 89 9.43 8.39 -22.73
N SER A 90 9.14 9.69 -22.90
CA SER A 90 9.67 10.72 -22.00
C SER A 90 9.00 10.63 -20.62
N PHE A 91 7.71 10.30 -20.59
CA PHE A 91 6.97 10.04 -19.36
C PHE A 91 7.54 8.84 -18.61
N GLN A 92 7.72 7.70 -19.28
CA GLN A 92 8.25 6.47 -18.67
C GLN A 92 9.66 6.66 -18.07
N LYS A 93 10.51 7.49 -18.68
CA LYS A 93 11.83 7.85 -18.14
C LYS A 93 11.77 8.62 -16.82
N ARG A 94 10.66 9.29 -16.54
CA ARG A 94 10.45 10.08 -15.32
C ARG A 94 9.76 9.31 -14.22
N LEU A 95 9.19 8.13 -14.51
CA LEU A 95 8.53 7.30 -13.51
C LEU A 95 9.56 6.80 -12.49
N LEU A 96 9.23 6.99 -11.22
CA LEU A 96 10.05 6.46 -10.13
C LEU A 96 9.98 4.93 -10.15
N PRO A 97 11.09 4.22 -9.88
CA PRO A 97 11.08 2.76 -9.76
C PRO A 97 10.08 2.23 -8.72
N SER A 98 9.76 3.01 -7.70
CA SER A 98 8.75 2.67 -6.68
C SER A 98 7.31 2.66 -7.20
N CYS A 99 7.05 3.22 -8.39
CA CYS A 99 5.76 3.15 -9.09
C CYS A 99 5.62 1.88 -9.95
N LYS A 100 6.48 0.87 -9.74
CA LYS A 100 6.39 -0.44 -10.39
C LYS A 100 6.23 -1.49 -9.31
N SER A 101 5.12 -2.23 -9.31
CA SER A 101 4.83 -3.23 -8.28
C SER A 101 5.75 -4.45 -8.38
N ALA A 102 6.09 -5.02 -7.22
CA ALA A 102 6.79 -6.30 -7.16
C ALA A 102 5.91 -7.44 -7.69
N ASP A 103 6.54 -8.53 -8.14
CA ASP A 103 5.88 -9.74 -8.62
C ASP A 103 4.85 -10.31 -7.62
N PHE A 104 5.18 -10.36 -6.33
CA PHE A 104 4.28 -10.86 -5.28
C PHE A 104 3.07 -9.94 -5.01
N MET A 105 3.10 -8.70 -5.52
CA MET A 105 1.98 -7.76 -5.48
C MET A 105 1.12 -7.83 -6.74
N ILE A 106 1.53 -8.60 -7.77
CA ILE A 106 0.78 -8.68 -9.02
C ILE A 106 -0.37 -9.69 -8.89
N GLY A 107 -1.60 -9.26 -9.12
CA GLY A 107 -2.75 -10.15 -9.23
C GLY A 107 -4.10 -9.52 -8.89
N VAL A 108 -5.16 -10.02 -9.51
CA VAL A 108 -6.54 -9.53 -9.34
C VAL A 108 -7.05 -9.66 -7.90
N ASP A 109 -6.51 -10.60 -7.13
CA ASP A 109 -6.87 -10.79 -5.73
C ASP A 109 -6.34 -9.68 -4.82
N ASN A 110 -5.37 -8.86 -5.27
CA ASN A 110 -4.90 -7.70 -4.50
C ASN A 110 -5.86 -6.51 -4.56
N ILE A 111 -6.78 -6.48 -5.54
CA ILE A 111 -7.78 -5.42 -5.67
C ILE A 111 -8.78 -5.53 -4.52
N LEU A 112 -8.81 -4.50 -3.66
CA LEU A 112 -9.72 -4.44 -2.52
C LEU A 112 -10.94 -3.57 -2.79
N ILE A 113 -10.80 -2.52 -3.60
CA ILE A 113 -11.88 -1.57 -3.87
C ILE A 113 -12.06 -1.46 -5.38
N ASP A 114 -13.30 -1.58 -5.85
CA ASP A 114 -13.62 -1.16 -7.21
C ASP A 114 -13.64 0.37 -7.24
N TYR A 115 -12.76 0.98 -8.04
CA TYR A 115 -12.57 2.43 -8.00
C TYR A 115 -13.87 3.21 -8.26
N GLU A 116 -14.83 2.67 -9.00
CA GLU A 116 -16.12 3.33 -9.27
C GLU A 116 -16.91 3.63 -7.99
N ASN A 117 -16.72 2.83 -6.93
CA ASN A 117 -17.39 2.98 -5.65
C ASN A 117 -16.76 4.08 -4.79
N ALA A 118 -15.43 4.19 -4.80
CA ALA A 118 -14.69 5.08 -3.89
C ALA A 118 -14.05 6.30 -4.56
N LEU A 119 -13.79 6.28 -5.87
CA LEU A 119 -13.06 7.37 -6.52
C LEU A 119 -13.95 8.62 -6.66
N SER A 120 -13.54 9.71 -6.04
CA SER A 120 -14.22 11.00 -6.16
C SER A 120 -13.25 12.16 -5.91
N ALA A 121 -13.68 13.37 -6.24
CA ALA A 121 -12.94 14.59 -5.92
C ALA A 121 -12.67 14.74 -4.41
N VAL A 122 -13.61 14.30 -3.57
CA VAL A 122 -13.48 14.37 -2.10
C VAL A 122 -12.37 13.44 -1.63
N PHE A 123 -12.40 12.17 -2.04
CA PHE A 123 -11.38 11.20 -1.63
C PHE A 123 -10.01 11.54 -2.21
N LEU A 124 -9.93 12.03 -3.46
CA LEU A 124 -8.65 12.43 -4.05
C LEU A 124 -8.03 13.65 -3.32
N ARG A 125 -8.83 14.64 -2.91
CA ARG A 125 -8.33 15.76 -2.08
C ARG A 125 -7.84 15.30 -0.72
N ARG A 126 -8.61 14.44 -0.04
CA ARG A 126 -8.21 13.86 1.25
C ARG A 126 -6.93 13.05 1.11
N TRP A 127 -6.80 12.27 0.04
CA TRP A 127 -5.59 11.51 -0.27
C TRP A 127 -4.38 12.40 -0.48
N ILE A 128 -4.51 13.49 -1.25
CA ILE A 128 -3.41 14.44 -1.46
C ILE A 128 -2.93 14.99 -0.11
N ALA A 129 -3.86 15.45 0.74
CA ALA A 129 -3.51 15.97 2.07
C ALA A 129 -2.88 14.90 2.99
N LEU A 130 -3.48 13.71 3.07
CA LEU A 130 -2.98 12.62 3.90
C LEU A 130 -1.59 12.15 3.46
N ARG A 131 -1.33 12.10 2.14
CA ARG A 131 -0.03 11.72 1.60
C ARG A 131 1.07 12.70 1.99
N ASP A 132 0.76 13.99 2.05
CA ASP A 132 1.71 15.00 2.50
C ASP A 132 2.07 14.81 3.99
N GLU A 133 1.10 14.40 4.82
CA GLU A 133 1.33 14.05 6.24
C GLU A 133 2.10 12.73 6.41
N LEU A 134 1.86 11.74 5.54
CA LEU A 134 2.59 10.47 5.54
C LEU A 134 4.07 10.66 5.15
N ASP A 135 4.38 11.62 4.29
CA ASP A 135 5.72 11.92 3.74
C ASP A 135 6.58 10.65 3.49
N LEU A 136 7.59 10.41 4.33
CA LEU A 136 8.52 9.30 4.16
C LEU A 136 7.87 7.94 4.40
N ILE A 137 6.83 7.87 5.23
CA ILE A 137 6.09 6.62 5.53
C ILE A 137 5.53 6.04 4.23
N HIS A 138 4.86 6.86 3.42
CA HIS A 138 4.28 6.38 2.17
C HIS A 138 5.38 5.99 1.17
N LYS A 139 6.47 6.76 1.08
CA LYS A 139 7.62 6.44 0.22
C LYS A 139 8.21 5.08 0.59
N MET A 140 8.44 4.82 1.88
CA MET A 140 8.99 3.55 2.37
C MET A 140 8.05 2.37 2.09
N MET A 141 6.74 2.57 2.23
CA MET A 141 5.75 1.56 1.82
C MET A 141 5.88 1.24 0.33
N LEU A 142 5.88 2.26 -0.54
CA LEU A 142 6.01 2.08 -1.99
C LEU A 142 7.28 1.30 -2.34
N TYR A 143 8.44 1.68 -1.78
CA TYR A 143 9.69 0.95 -2.01
C TYR A 143 9.60 -0.52 -1.56
N SER A 144 8.93 -0.79 -0.44
CA SER A 144 8.79 -2.14 0.13
C SER A 144 7.92 -3.07 -0.72
N VAL A 145 6.96 -2.52 -1.46
CA VAL A 145 6.04 -3.27 -2.34
C VAL A 145 6.37 -3.14 -3.84
N SER A 146 7.47 -2.46 -4.16
CA SER A 146 7.90 -2.23 -5.55
C SER A 146 8.86 -3.30 -6.09
N SER A 147 9.06 -3.30 -7.40
CA SER A 147 10.05 -4.12 -8.11
C SER A 147 11.49 -3.61 -7.96
N VAL A 148 11.75 -2.60 -7.11
CA VAL A 148 13.11 -2.12 -6.84
C VAL A 148 13.99 -3.28 -6.37
N GLN A 149 15.20 -3.36 -6.90
CA GLN A 149 16.18 -4.40 -6.58
C GLN A 149 16.72 -4.20 -5.17
N MET A 150 16.03 -4.80 -4.21
CA MET A 150 16.38 -4.80 -2.80
C MET A 150 15.98 -6.15 -2.19
N PRO A 151 16.81 -6.75 -1.31
CA PRO A 151 16.47 -7.98 -0.62
C PRO A 151 15.09 -7.91 0.06
N VAL A 152 14.31 -8.99 -0.04
CA VAL A 152 12.92 -9.03 0.46
C VAL A 152 12.83 -8.88 1.98
N ASP A 153 13.83 -9.33 2.71
CA ASP A 153 13.97 -9.13 4.15
C ASP A 153 14.21 -7.65 4.51
N MET A 154 14.99 -6.93 3.70
CA MET A 154 15.17 -5.48 3.83
C MET A 154 13.88 -4.72 3.51
N LYS A 155 13.15 -5.09 2.44
CA LYS A 155 11.81 -4.56 2.15
C LYS A 155 10.87 -4.77 3.34
N CYS A 156 10.83 -5.99 3.88
CA CYS A 156 9.98 -6.31 5.02
C CYS A 156 10.37 -5.52 6.28
N ALA A 157 11.67 -5.29 6.51
CA ALA A 157 12.18 -4.49 7.62
C ALA A 157 11.72 -3.03 7.52
N PHE A 158 11.81 -2.40 6.33
CA PHE A 158 11.34 -1.02 6.13
C PHE A 158 9.83 -0.90 6.19
N MET A 159 9.09 -1.88 5.66
CA MET A 159 7.64 -1.94 5.83
C MET A 159 7.26 -2.02 7.31
N THR A 160 7.93 -2.88 8.07
CA THR A 160 7.73 -3.02 9.52
C THR A 160 8.03 -1.71 10.25
N GLU A 161 9.12 -1.03 9.91
CA GLU A 161 9.49 0.26 10.54
C GLU A 161 8.46 1.36 10.26
N SER A 162 7.86 1.35 9.06
CA SER A 162 6.87 2.36 8.65
C SER A 162 5.64 2.37 9.55
N PHE A 163 5.32 1.24 10.20
CA PHE A 163 4.23 1.16 11.17
C PHE A 163 4.47 1.94 12.45
N LEU A 164 5.71 2.30 12.79
CA LEU A 164 5.98 3.18 13.91
C LEU A 164 5.34 4.55 13.69
N GLY A 165 5.72 5.23 12.60
CA GLY A 165 5.20 6.55 12.25
C GLY A 165 3.72 6.49 11.85
N LEU A 166 3.28 5.41 11.20
CA LEU A 166 1.86 5.25 10.87
C LEU A 166 1.00 5.15 12.14
N SER A 167 1.44 4.42 13.16
CA SER A 167 0.68 4.31 14.42
C SER A 167 0.61 5.65 15.15
N GLU A 168 1.67 6.46 15.09
CA GLU A 168 1.69 7.82 15.64
C GLU A 168 0.68 8.72 14.93
N LEU A 169 0.69 8.70 13.59
CA LEU A 169 -0.28 9.45 12.78
C LEU A 169 -1.73 9.05 13.08
N VAL A 170 -2.00 7.75 13.22
CA VAL A 170 -3.33 7.26 13.60
C VAL A 170 -3.71 7.79 14.98
N ASN A 171 -2.85 7.68 15.98
CA ASN A 171 -3.10 8.17 17.34
C ASN A 171 -3.39 9.68 17.40
N GLU A 172 -2.78 10.47 16.51
CA GLU A 172 -3.07 11.91 16.40
C GLU A 172 -4.45 12.19 15.79
N LYS A 173 -4.91 11.35 14.85
CA LYS A 173 -6.15 11.57 14.09
C LYS A 173 -7.38 10.86 14.66
N LYS A 174 -7.19 9.74 15.36
CA LYS A 174 -8.26 8.84 15.84
C LYS A 174 -8.25 8.80 17.36
N LYS A 175 -9.28 9.35 17.99
CA LYS A 175 -9.37 9.50 19.46
C LYS A 175 -9.49 8.17 20.21
N ASP A 176 -10.03 7.17 19.53
CA ASP A 176 -10.25 5.80 20.00
C ASP A 176 -9.03 4.90 19.81
N PHE A 177 -8.04 5.32 19.02
CA PHE A 177 -6.75 4.65 18.90
C PHE A 177 -5.75 5.25 19.90
N ILE A 178 -5.40 4.48 20.93
CA ILE A 178 -4.54 4.97 22.02
C ILE A 178 -3.22 4.18 22.05
N LEU A 179 -2.12 4.89 21.86
CA LEU A 179 -0.79 4.32 22.02
C LEU A 179 -0.37 4.20 23.50
N PRO A 180 0.24 3.07 23.90
CA PRO A 180 0.67 2.85 25.27
C PRO A 180 1.92 3.67 25.60
N SER A 181 2.06 4.05 26.87
CA SER A 181 3.32 4.59 27.37
C SER A 181 4.41 3.53 27.34
N ILE A 182 5.61 3.91 26.88
CA ILE A 182 6.72 2.97 26.72
C ILE A 182 7.65 3.07 27.92
N GLN A 183 7.65 2.03 28.75
CA GLN A 183 8.62 1.90 29.83
C GLN A 183 10.05 1.74 29.28
N LYS A 184 11.03 2.27 30.02
CA LYS A 184 12.45 2.19 29.66
C LYS A 184 12.89 0.73 29.47
N GLY A 185 13.50 0.43 28.32
CA GLY A 185 13.96 -0.91 27.95
C GLY A 185 12.99 -1.71 27.08
N ASN A 186 11.73 -1.29 26.97
CA ASN A 186 10.77 -1.94 26.08
C ASN A 186 10.89 -1.41 24.64
N SER A 187 10.69 -2.31 23.66
CA SER A 187 10.66 -1.93 22.25
C SER A 187 9.37 -1.15 21.93
N LYS A 188 9.52 0.14 21.60
CA LYS A 188 8.43 1.01 21.12
C LYS A 188 7.75 0.42 19.89
N LEU A 189 8.54 0.02 18.89
CA LEU A 189 8.03 -0.59 17.65
C LEU A 189 7.21 -1.85 17.93
N LYS A 190 7.66 -2.75 18.81
CA LYS A 190 6.89 -3.95 19.17
C LYS A 190 5.52 -3.57 19.72
N LYS A 191 5.48 -2.64 20.67
CA LYS A 191 4.23 -2.22 21.32
C LYS A 191 3.27 -1.56 20.32
N TYR A 192 3.78 -0.71 19.44
CA TYR A 192 2.96 -0.01 18.46
C TYR A 192 2.41 -0.97 17.40
N LEU A 193 3.24 -1.92 16.93
CA LEU A 193 2.79 -3.00 16.05
C LEU A 193 1.68 -3.84 16.69
N THR A 194 1.85 -4.23 17.96
CA THR A 194 0.82 -4.99 18.68
C THR A 194 -0.53 -4.25 18.69
N VAL A 195 -0.51 -2.94 18.97
CA VAL A 195 -1.73 -2.11 19.07
C VAL A 195 -2.36 -1.91 17.69
N ILE A 196 -1.59 -1.57 16.66
CA ILE A 196 -2.16 -1.35 15.33
C ILE A 196 -2.68 -2.63 14.68
N ILE A 197 -2.03 -3.79 14.95
CA ILE A 197 -2.54 -5.10 14.54
C ILE A 197 -3.83 -5.43 15.29
N GLU A 198 -3.90 -5.14 16.59
CA GLU A 198 -5.12 -5.37 17.37
C GLU A 198 -6.28 -4.48 16.93
N TYR A 199 -5.99 -3.26 16.47
CA TYR A 199 -7.03 -2.32 16.05
C TYR A 199 -7.51 -2.55 14.61
N TYR A 200 -6.59 -2.73 13.66
CA TYR A 200 -6.92 -2.82 12.22
C TYR A 200 -6.63 -4.18 11.58
N GLY A 201 -5.84 -5.03 12.24
CA GLY A 201 -5.22 -6.20 11.63
C GLY A 201 -5.78 -7.54 12.07
N GLN A 202 -6.81 -7.57 12.92
CA GLN A 202 -7.29 -8.83 13.50
C GLN A 202 -7.71 -9.83 12.41
N ASP A 203 -8.41 -9.39 11.38
CA ASP A 203 -8.82 -10.27 10.29
C ASP A 203 -7.62 -10.77 9.47
N ILE A 204 -6.65 -9.90 9.20
CA ILE A 204 -5.46 -10.19 8.37
C ILE A 204 -4.51 -11.18 9.06
N PHE A 205 -4.36 -11.02 10.38
CA PHE A 205 -3.40 -11.74 11.21
C PHE A 205 -4.08 -12.65 12.23
N HIS A 206 -5.34 -13.05 11.99
CA HIS A 206 -6.15 -13.81 12.93
C HIS A 206 -5.40 -15.03 13.48
N LYS A 207 -4.84 -15.85 12.59
CA LYS A 207 -4.09 -17.06 12.97
C LYS A 207 -2.85 -16.75 13.81
N GLU A 208 -2.09 -15.71 13.45
CA GLU A 208 -0.92 -15.28 14.19
C GLU A 208 -1.29 -14.70 15.57
N CYS A 209 -2.39 -13.96 15.65
CA CYS A 209 -2.87 -13.31 16.86
C CYS A 209 -3.45 -14.31 17.86
N GLU A 210 -4.26 -15.27 17.39
CA GLU A 210 -4.77 -16.39 18.20
C GLU A 210 -3.62 -17.20 18.81
N LYS A 211 -2.52 -17.34 18.06
CA LYS A 211 -1.36 -18.08 18.49
C LYS A 211 -0.53 -17.33 19.52
N SER A 212 -0.02 -16.16 19.15
CA SER A 212 0.61 -15.20 20.05
C SER A 212 0.93 -13.90 19.31
N LYS A 213 0.06 -12.90 19.48
CA LYS A 213 0.25 -11.54 18.95
C LYS A 213 1.59 -10.93 19.39
N GLU A 214 2.00 -11.15 20.65
CA GLU A 214 3.23 -10.59 21.22
C GLU A 214 4.48 -11.22 20.62
N GLN A 215 4.47 -12.53 20.37
CA GLN A 215 5.60 -13.22 19.70
C GLN A 215 5.63 -12.88 18.22
N PHE A 216 4.48 -12.80 17.55
CA PHE A 216 4.39 -12.36 16.17
C PHE A 216 5.01 -10.97 15.97
N ALA A 217 4.56 -9.98 16.74
CA ALA A 217 5.14 -8.62 16.71
C ALA A 217 6.64 -8.63 17.06
N LYS A 218 7.07 -9.48 18.00
CA LYS A 218 8.49 -9.63 18.34
C LYS A 218 9.33 -10.15 17.16
N ILE A 219 8.86 -11.15 16.41
CA ILE A 219 9.60 -11.67 15.25
C ILE A 219 9.72 -10.62 14.15
N LEU A 220 8.66 -9.83 13.88
CA LEU A 220 8.75 -8.71 12.93
C LEU A 220 9.84 -7.70 13.35
N VAL A 221 9.85 -7.32 14.63
CA VAL A 221 10.84 -6.40 15.19
C VAL A 221 12.25 -6.97 15.16
N ASP A 222 12.43 -8.23 15.50
CA ASP A 222 13.74 -8.88 15.48
C ASP A 222 14.25 -9.03 14.03
N SER A 223 13.37 -9.25 13.07
CA SER A 223 13.71 -9.24 11.63
C SER A 223 14.21 -7.88 11.18
N ARG A 224 13.50 -6.80 11.57
CA ARG A 224 13.94 -5.42 11.31
C ARG A 224 15.27 -5.11 12.00
N ASN A 225 15.45 -5.51 13.25
CA ASN A 225 16.67 -5.27 14.02
C ASN A 225 17.88 -6.02 13.45
N ARG A 226 17.66 -7.19 12.86
CA ARG A 226 18.71 -7.95 12.17
C ARG A 226 19.31 -7.14 11.02
N ILE A 227 18.47 -6.46 10.24
CA ILE A 227 18.89 -5.60 9.13
C ILE A 227 19.54 -4.31 9.67
N ALA A 228 18.96 -3.68 10.69
CA ALA A 228 19.44 -2.40 11.21
C ALA A 228 20.75 -2.48 12.01
N HIS A 229 21.02 -3.61 12.69
CA HIS A 229 22.15 -3.72 13.63
C HIS A 229 23.25 -4.69 13.19
N ILE A 230 23.14 -5.31 12.00
CA ILE A 230 24.13 -6.18 11.32
C ILE A 230 25.18 -6.78 12.28
N LYS A 231 24.76 -7.75 13.11
CA LYS A 231 25.66 -8.48 14.04
C LYS A 231 25.81 -9.92 13.58
N SER A 232 26.99 -10.49 13.79
CA SER A 232 27.22 -11.93 13.58
C SER A 232 26.47 -12.76 14.63
N LYS A 233 26.04 -13.97 14.25
CA LYS A 233 25.49 -15.01 15.14
C LYS A 233 24.41 -14.51 16.11
N GLN A 234 23.33 -13.95 15.57
CA GLN A 234 22.18 -13.53 16.39
C GLN A 234 21.30 -14.75 16.73
N GLU A 235 21.19 -15.06 18.03
CA GLU A 235 20.33 -16.12 18.59
C GLU A 235 18.86 -15.64 18.72
N ARG A 236 18.35 -14.97 17.69
CA ARG A 236 16.95 -14.49 17.67
C ARG A 236 16.23 -15.10 16.50
N ARG A 237 14.90 -15.18 16.62
CA ARG A 237 14.04 -15.58 15.51
C ARG A 237 13.69 -14.37 14.65
N TYR A 238 13.78 -14.58 13.35
CA TYR A 238 13.49 -13.60 12.32
C TYR A 238 12.85 -14.29 11.13
N LEU A 239 12.18 -13.53 10.29
CA LEU A 239 11.60 -14.04 9.05
C LEU A 239 12.70 -14.59 8.13
N ASN A 240 12.44 -15.74 7.53
CA ASN A 240 13.20 -16.19 6.35
C ASN A 240 12.65 -15.50 5.08
N GLY A 241 13.31 -15.68 3.93
CA GLY A 241 12.93 -15.00 2.69
C GLY A 241 11.48 -15.26 2.23
N LYS A 242 10.98 -16.49 2.38
CA LYS A 242 9.58 -16.84 2.01
C LYS A 242 8.58 -16.20 2.97
N GLU A 243 8.88 -16.25 4.27
CA GLU A 243 8.10 -15.58 5.30
C GLU A 243 8.08 -14.06 5.07
N SER A 244 9.20 -13.44 4.69
CA SER A 244 9.28 -12.01 4.37
C SER A 244 8.37 -11.61 3.21
N VAL A 245 8.30 -12.41 2.14
CA VAL A 245 7.40 -12.15 1.01
C VAL A 245 5.94 -12.23 1.44
N LEU A 246 5.57 -13.29 2.18
CA LEU A 246 4.22 -13.45 2.71
C LEU A 246 3.80 -12.26 3.59
N TYR A 247 4.65 -11.88 4.55
CA TYR A 247 4.34 -10.81 5.48
C TYR A 247 4.42 -9.43 4.84
N LEU A 248 5.19 -9.22 3.77
CA LEU A 248 5.07 -8.02 2.95
C LEU A 248 3.67 -7.87 2.36
N GLY A 249 3.11 -8.96 1.82
CA GLY A 249 1.74 -8.98 1.33
C GLY A 249 0.72 -8.65 2.42
N LYS A 250 0.78 -9.33 3.56
CA LYS A 250 -0.13 -9.07 4.69
C LYS A 250 0.02 -7.66 5.29
N LEU A 251 1.25 -7.19 5.47
CA LEU A 251 1.51 -5.82 5.96
C LEU A 251 1.03 -4.77 4.97
N SER A 252 1.10 -5.03 3.66
CA SER A 252 0.51 -4.16 2.64
C SER A 252 -1.01 -4.05 2.80
N LEU A 253 -1.71 -5.17 3.10
CA LEU A 253 -3.13 -5.14 3.42
C LEU A 253 -3.42 -4.29 4.66
N LEU A 254 -2.67 -4.49 5.74
CA LEU A 254 -2.84 -3.72 6.98
C LEU A 254 -2.65 -2.22 6.72
N TYR A 255 -1.60 -1.85 6.00
CA TYR A 255 -1.34 -0.46 5.62
C TYR A 255 -2.51 0.15 4.87
N ARG A 256 -3.06 -0.57 3.88
CA ARG A 256 -4.20 -0.09 3.08
C ARG A 256 -5.47 0.05 3.91
N VAL A 257 -5.77 -0.89 4.80
CA VAL A 257 -6.92 -0.81 5.72
C VAL A 257 -6.81 0.43 6.60
N VAL A 258 -5.64 0.68 7.18
CA VAL A 258 -5.38 1.91 7.96
C VAL A 258 -5.64 3.16 7.11
N LEU A 259 -5.13 3.20 5.89
CA LEU A 259 -5.36 4.35 5.01
C LEU A 259 -6.82 4.50 4.59
N PHE A 260 -7.54 3.41 4.34
CA PHE A 260 -8.96 3.47 4.02
C PHE A 260 -9.77 4.08 5.16
N ASP A 261 -9.48 3.71 6.40
CA ASP A 261 -10.13 4.31 7.58
C ASP A 261 -9.75 5.79 7.76
N LEU A 262 -8.48 6.16 7.55
CA LEU A 262 -8.04 7.56 7.60
C LEU A 262 -8.64 8.43 6.48
N LEU A 263 -8.97 7.82 5.33
CA LEU A 263 -9.68 8.46 4.22
C LEU A 263 -11.20 8.47 4.41
N GLU A 264 -11.71 7.80 5.44
CA GLU A 264 -13.13 7.56 5.72
C GLU A 264 -13.83 6.78 4.59
N ILE A 265 -13.14 5.80 4.02
CA ILE A 265 -13.73 4.89 3.03
C ILE A 265 -14.55 3.82 3.78
N PRO A 266 -15.83 3.61 3.41
CA PRO A 266 -16.67 2.60 4.04
C PRO A 266 -16.08 1.20 3.94
N GLU A 267 -16.09 0.47 5.05
CA GLU A 267 -15.59 -0.91 5.15
C GLU A 267 -16.30 -1.87 4.18
N GLU A 268 -17.59 -1.66 3.94
CA GLU A 268 -18.41 -2.41 2.99
C GLU A 268 -17.83 -2.44 1.55
N PHE A 269 -17.00 -1.45 1.18
CA PHE A 269 -16.38 -1.41 -0.14
C PHE A 269 -15.25 -2.43 -0.31
N TYR A 270 -14.66 -2.92 0.78
CA TYR A 270 -13.46 -3.75 0.72
C TYR A 270 -13.44 -5.01 1.58
N ASN A 271 -14.27 -5.13 2.61
CA ASN A 271 -14.15 -6.21 3.60
C ASN A 271 -14.21 -7.62 2.97
N SER A 272 -15.18 -7.88 2.09
CA SER A 272 -15.30 -9.19 1.43
C SER A 272 -14.06 -9.55 0.59
N LYS A 273 -13.46 -8.58 -0.10
CA LYS A 273 -12.23 -8.79 -0.88
C LYS A 273 -11.01 -8.92 0.03
N LEU A 274 -10.97 -8.19 1.14
CA LEU A 274 -9.91 -8.27 2.15
C LEU A 274 -9.86 -9.67 2.79
N GLN A 275 -11.02 -10.21 3.20
CA GLN A 275 -11.14 -11.55 3.74
C GLN A 275 -10.65 -12.59 2.74
N ARG A 276 -11.16 -12.55 1.49
CA ARG A 276 -10.73 -13.46 0.43
C ARG A 276 -9.22 -13.40 0.18
N ARG A 277 -8.65 -12.19 0.10
CA ARG A 277 -7.19 -12.04 -0.13
C ARG A 277 -6.38 -12.54 1.05
N THR A 278 -6.84 -12.28 2.27
CA THR A 278 -6.23 -12.79 3.49
C THR A 278 -6.22 -14.32 3.50
N ASP A 279 -7.32 -14.96 3.10
CA ASP A 279 -7.40 -16.41 2.98
C ASP A 279 -6.43 -16.98 1.95
N THR A 280 -6.32 -16.34 0.78
CA THR A 280 -5.34 -16.72 -0.24
C THR A 280 -3.90 -16.65 0.31
N LEU A 281 -3.56 -15.58 1.03
CA LEU A 281 -2.24 -15.46 1.67
C LEU A 281 -2.05 -16.51 2.77
N ASN A 282 -3.08 -16.81 3.57
CA ASN A 282 -3.05 -17.81 4.61
C ASN A 282 -2.79 -19.23 4.08
N GLN A 283 -3.22 -19.51 2.86
CA GLN A 283 -3.06 -20.81 2.20
C GLN A 283 -1.77 -20.90 1.36
N TYR A 284 -1.04 -19.79 1.20
CA TYR A 284 0.11 -19.70 0.31
C TYR A 284 1.25 -20.64 0.73
N HIS A 285 1.39 -21.75 -0.01
CA HIS A 285 2.43 -22.77 0.14
C HIS A 285 2.67 -23.28 1.58
N GLY A 286 1.64 -23.25 2.44
CA GLY A 286 1.75 -23.67 3.84
C GLY A 286 2.71 -22.83 4.70
N ILE A 287 3.16 -21.66 4.21
CA ILE A 287 4.17 -20.82 4.89
C ILE A 287 3.65 -20.34 6.25
N VAL A 288 2.37 -19.96 6.33
CA VAL A 288 1.74 -19.57 7.61
C VAL A 288 1.83 -20.72 8.61
N ASN A 289 1.50 -21.96 8.23
CA ASN A 289 1.51 -23.07 9.18
C ASN A 289 2.90 -23.30 9.79
N GLY A 290 3.96 -23.32 8.96
CA GLY A 290 5.33 -23.42 9.46
C GLY A 290 5.74 -22.21 10.31
N PHE A 291 5.25 -21.02 10.00
CA PHE A 291 5.46 -19.85 10.84
C PHE A 291 4.76 -19.96 12.20
N LEU A 292 3.52 -20.49 12.25
CA LEU A 292 2.78 -20.66 13.51
C LEU A 292 3.45 -21.70 14.42
N GLU A 293 4.08 -22.73 13.86
CA GLU A 293 4.91 -23.67 14.63
C GLU A 293 6.09 -22.94 15.29
N LYS A 294 6.76 -22.08 14.53
CA LYS A 294 7.86 -21.23 15.01
C LYS A 294 7.43 -20.21 16.09
N LEU A 295 6.13 -19.90 16.23
CA LEU A 295 5.63 -19.10 17.35
C LEU A 295 5.55 -19.88 18.66
N ASN A 296 5.46 -21.23 18.62
CA ASN A 296 5.31 -22.07 19.81
C ASN A 296 6.60 -22.30 20.59
N ASP A 297 7.74 -22.35 19.90
CA ASP A 297 8.98 -22.64 20.61
C ASP A 297 9.26 -21.47 21.57
N GLU A 298 9.31 -21.70 22.87
CA GLU A 298 9.66 -20.63 23.82
C GLU A 298 11.18 -20.42 23.93
N ASN A 299 11.99 -21.30 23.33
CA ASN A 299 13.45 -21.26 23.41
C ASN A 299 14.13 -20.72 22.13
N PRO A 300 14.86 -19.60 22.19
CA PRO A 300 15.56 -19.01 21.05
C PRO A 300 16.49 -19.98 20.30
#